data_AF-A0A6P5G525-F1
#
_entry.id   AF-A0A6P5G525-F1
#
_cell.length_a   1.000
_cell.length_b   1.000
_cell.length_c   1.000
_cell.angle_alpha   90.00
_cell.angle_beta   90.00
_cell.angle_gamma   90.00
#
_symmetry.space_group_name_H-M   'P 1'
#
loop_
_entity.id
_entity.type
_entity.pdbx_description
1 polymer ?
#
loop_
_entity_poly.entity_id
_entity_poly.type
_entity_poly.pdbx_seq_one_letter_code
_entity_poly.pdbx_strand_id
1 'polypeptide(L)'
;MSEVRRARGEQARVRMCRAKVAPMFGSSNYASFHIAWFSANNNVLCLNLGQDERCHGFVHVNPARALGARIEPVSSYGGNQYGVHLLIHKDRETGHWWLEYGDDLKPVGYWPESLFTGLKNPASLLNWGGHVLSPSSEKSPPMGSGHFPHEGFGKAAFVREVLIVDKGRHLVLPILENLDPMSSNYDCYRVDTLMYNGDGITFYYGGPGGCKG
;
A
#
# COMPACT_ATOMS: atom_id res chain seq x y z
N MET A 1 -6.67 -12.12 -1.98
CA MET A 1 -5.97 -11.01 -1.31
C MET A 1 -4.57 -11.49 -0.95
N SER A 2 -3.51 -11.06 -1.62
CA SER A 2 -2.14 -11.42 -1.24
C SER A 2 -1.54 -10.29 -0.40
N GLU A 3 -1.21 -10.56 0.86
CA GLU A 3 -0.61 -9.62 1.82
C GLU A 3 0.73 -10.18 2.28
N VAL A 4 1.76 -9.36 2.53
CA VAL A 4 2.86 -9.76 3.42
C VAL A 4 2.54 -9.24 4.82
N ARG A 5 2.50 -10.09 5.86
CA ARG A 5 2.21 -9.74 7.26
C ARG A 5 3.43 -9.88 8.19
N ARG A 6 3.35 -9.13 9.30
CA ARG A 6 3.87 -9.35 10.66
C ARG A 6 5.40 -9.47 10.90
N ALA A 7 5.99 -8.32 11.25
CA ALA A 7 7.08 -8.28 12.23
C ALA A 7 6.52 -8.41 13.65
N ARG A 8 6.99 -9.38 14.45
CA ARG A 8 6.56 -9.57 15.85
C ARG A 8 7.34 -8.67 16.81
N GLY A 9 6.60 -7.74 17.44
CA GLY A 9 6.85 -7.12 18.74
C GLY A 9 5.47 -6.78 19.33
N GLU A 10 5.27 -6.90 20.64
CA GLU A 10 3.94 -6.81 21.26
C GLU A 10 3.19 -5.49 20.95
N GLN A 11 1.89 -5.64 20.64
CA GLN A 11 0.84 -4.61 20.44
C GLN A 11 0.88 -3.81 19.13
N ALA A 12 -0.07 -4.08 18.21
CA ALA A 12 -0.11 -3.51 16.86
C ALA A 12 -1.43 -3.01 16.30
N ARG A 13 -1.43 -1.76 15.75
CA ARG A 13 -2.38 -1.21 14.75
C ARG A 13 -1.82 -0.01 13.94
N VAL A 14 -1.54 -0.17 12.64
CA VAL A 14 -2.31 0.35 11.46
C VAL A 14 -1.83 -0.32 10.17
N ARG A 15 -2.69 -0.23 9.15
CA ARG A 15 -2.73 -0.98 7.90
C ARG A 15 -2.25 -0.13 6.71
N MET A 16 -1.12 -0.57 6.14
CA MET A 16 -0.90 -0.87 4.71
C MET A 16 -0.70 0.27 3.69
N CYS A 17 0.45 0.24 3.01
CA CYS A 17 0.58 0.75 1.63
C CYS A 17 -0.01 -0.31 0.69
N ARG A 18 -1.11 0.03 -0.01
CA ARG A 18 -1.86 -0.91 -0.88
C ARG A 18 -1.88 -0.40 -2.31
N ALA A 19 -1.58 -1.28 -3.26
CA ALA A 19 -2.20 -1.17 -4.58
C ALA A 19 -3.63 -1.74 -4.49
N LYS A 20 -4.64 -0.95 -4.87
CA LYS A 20 -6.06 -1.34 -4.82
C LYS A 20 -6.62 -1.43 -6.23
N VAL A 21 -7.14 -2.60 -6.62
CA VAL A 21 -8.03 -2.73 -7.79
C VAL A 21 -9.44 -2.86 -7.24
N ALA A 22 -10.22 -1.79 -7.35
CA ALA A 22 -11.59 -1.76 -6.85
C ALA A 22 -12.50 -1.11 -7.90
N PRO A 23 -13.40 -1.89 -8.53
CA PRO A 23 -14.33 -1.38 -9.53
C PRO A 23 -15.25 -0.25 -9.04
N MET A 24 -15.36 -0.07 -7.72
CA MET A 24 -16.20 0.97 -7.10
C MET A 24 -15.54 2.35 -7.00
N PHE A 25 -14.25 2.49 -7.31
CA PHE A 25 -13.53 3.76 -7.20
C PHE A 25 -13.19 4.32 -8.58
N GLY A 26 -14.16 5.01 -9.17
CA GLY A 26 -14.01 5.81 -10.39
C GLY A 26 -14.43 5.09 -11.66
N SER A 27 -15.10 5.84 -12.55
CA SER A 27 -15.44 5.43 -13.93
C SER A 27 -14.23 5.43 -14.88
N SER A 28 -13.03 5.65 -14.36
CA SER A 28 -11.80 5.83 -15.13
C SER A 28 -11.03 4.52 -15.31
N ASN A 29 -10.49 4.31 -16.50
CA ASN A 29 -9.68 3.16 -16.88
C ASN A 29 -8.17 3.36 -16.67
N TYR A 30 -7.75 4.39 -15.94
CA TYR A 30 -6.34 4.68 -15.68
C TYR A 30 -5.93 4.33 -14.24
N ALA A 31 -4.64 4.02 -14.05
CA ALA A 31 -4.06 3.84 -12.73
C ALA A 31 -3.98 5.20 -12.01
N SER A 32 -4.38 5.22 -10.74
CA SER A 32 -4.49 6.45 -9.95
C SER A 32 -3.90 6.25 -8.56
N PHE A 33 -3.28 7.32 -8.02
CA PHE A 33 -2.76 7.30 -6.67
C PHE A 33 -3.85 7.68 -5.66
N HIS A 34 -4.16 6.78 -4.73
CA HIS A 34 -5.16 7.01 -3.69
C HIS A 34 -4.58 6.76 -2.31
N ILE A 35 -5.07 7.52 -1.33
CA ILE A 35 -4.84 7.26 0.08
C ILE A 35 -6.12 6.81 0.74
N ALA A 36 -6.00 6.01 1.79
CA ALA A 36 -7.12 5.62 2.63
C ALA A 36 -6.70 5.50 4.07
N TRP A 37 -7.58 5.90 4.99
CA TRP A 37 -7.35 5.74 6.42
C TRP A 37 -8.67 5.46 7.13
N PHE A 38 -8.58 4.82 8.29
CA PHE A 38 -9.75 4.58 9.13
C PHE A 38 -9.82 5.67 10.19
N SER A 39 -10.88 6.48 10.16
CA SER A 39 -11.17 7.43 11.24
C SER A 39 -11.72 6.65 12.43
N ALA A 40 -10.92 6.50 13.48
CA ALA A 40 -11.32 5.76 14.67
C ALA A 40 -12.49 6.45 15.39
N ASN A 41 -12.48 7.79 15.42
CA ASN A 41 -13.50 8.58 16.10
C ASN A 41 -14.88 8.47 15.41
N ASN A 42 -14.88 8.43 14.08
CA ASN A 42 -16.10 8.37 13.28
C ASN A 42 -16.47 6.96 12.80
N ASN A 43 -15.62 5.96 13.12
CA ASN A 43 -15.75 4.56 12.71
C ASN A 43 -15.99 4.39 11.20
N VAL A 44 -15.27 5.14 10.36
CA VAL A 44 -15.47 5.20 8.91
C VAL A 44 -14.14 5.03 8.15
N LEU A 45 -14.18 4.30 7.03
CA LEU A 45 -13.06 4.23 6.08
C LEU A 45 -13.12 5.44 5.15
N CYS A 46 -12.09 6.28 5.22
CA CYS A 46 -11.93 7.46 4.40
C CYS A 46 -11.01 7.19 3.22
N LEU A 47 -11.29 7.84 2.09
CA LEU A 47 -10.51 7.75 0.87
C LEU A 47 -10.24 9.15 0.32
N ASN A 48 -8.99 9.40 -0.08
CA ASN A 48 -8.51 10.69 -0.56
C ASN A 48 -8.97 11.81 0.38
N LEU A 49 -9.35 12.98 -0.12
CA LEU A 49 -9.85 14.06 0.73
C LEU A 49 -11.33 13.89 1.14
N GLY A 50 -11.99 12.84 0.64
CA GLY A 50 -13.40 12.53 0.90
C GLY A 50 -14.38 13.58 0.38
N GLN A 51 -15.61 13.13 0.06
CA GLN A 51 -16.79 14.01 0.04
C GLN A 51 -17.64 13.85 1.31
N ASP A 52 -17.31 12.86 2.13
CA ASP A 52 -17.95 12.62 3.42
C ASP A 52 -17.34 13.57 4.46
N GLU A 53 -18.15 14.42 5.08
CA GLU A 53 -17.71 15.39 6.10
C GLU A 53 -17.03 14.70 7.30
N ARG A 54 -17.30 13.40 7.52
CA ARG A 54 -16.66 12.59 8.57
C ARG A 54 -15.25 12.13 8.18
N CYS A 55 -14.84 12.41 6.94
CA CYS A 55 -13.54 12.08 6.38
C CYS A 55 -12.59 13.26 6.26
N HIS A 56 -12.85 14.34 6.99
CA HIS A 56 -11.82 15.34 7.27
C HIS A 56 -10.70 14.69 8.09
N GLY A 57 -9.47 14.83 7.61
CA GLY A 57 -8.33 14.30 8.35
C GLY A 57 -6.99 14.44 7.64
N PHE A 58 -6.91 14.13 6.35
CA PHE A 58 -5.65 14.33 5.64
C PHE A 58 -5.47 15.81 5.28
N VAL A 59 -4.36 16.40 5.71
CA VAL A 59 -3.96 17.76 5.35
C VAL A 59 -3.04 17.68 4.14
N HIS A 60 -3.57 18.03 2.97
CA HIS A 60 -2.81 18.11 1.74
C HIS A 60 -2.01 19.40 1.69
N VAL A 61 -0.69 19.33 1.52
CA VAL A 61 0.21 20.50 1.59
C VAL A 61 0.87 20.84 0.25
N ASN A 62 0.80 19.93 -0.73
CA ASN A 62 1.49 20.09 -1.99
C ASN A 62 0.55 19.96 -3.19
N PRO A 63 0.03 21.07 -3.74
CA PRO A 63 -0.95 21.03 -4.83
C PRO A 63 -0.42 20.39 -6.12
N ALA A 64 0.91 20.28 -6.29
CA ALA A 64 1.50 19.61 -7.45
C ALA A 64 1.39 18.08 -7.39
N ARG A 65 0.99 17.50 -6.25
CA ARG A 65 0.86 16.04 -6.04
C ARG A 65 -0.59 15.67 -5.67
N ALA A 66 -1.50 15.86 -6.62
CA ALA A 66 -2.92 15.63 -6.36
C ALA A 66 -3.25 14.16 -6.05
N LEU A 67 -3.99 13.94 -4.96
CA LEU A 67 -4.62 12.65 -4.67
C LEU A 67 -5.71 12.36 -5.71
N GLY A 68 -5.74 11.12 -6.21
CA GLY A 68 -6.58 10.74 -7.35
C GLY A 68 -5.99 11.13 -8.71
N ALA A 69 -4.78 11.74 -8.74
CA ALA A 69 -4.10 11.98 -10.00
C ALA A 69 -3.74 10.66 -10.69
N ARG A 70 -3.75 10.72 -12.02
CA ARG A 70 -3.31 9.65 -12.89
C ARG A 70 -1.82 9.38 -12.67
N ILE A 71 -1.47 8.11 -12.56
CA ILE A 71 -0.08 7.65 -12.54
C ILE A 71 0.31 7.38 -13.99
N GLU A 72 1.35 8.06 -14.46
CA GLU A 72 2.01 7.78 -15.73
C GLU A 72 3.54 7.93 -15.57
N PRO A 73 4.33 7.13 -16.31
CA PRO A 73 3.90 6.00 -17.15
C PRO A 73 3.41 4.79 -16.33
N VAL A 74 2.68 3.87 -16.97
CA VAL A 74 2.20 2.62 -16.36
C VAL A 74 2.91 1.40 -16.95
N SER A 75 3.08 0.36 -16.13
CA SER A 75 3.73 -0.89 -16.55
C SER A 75 2.90 -1.64 -17.59
N SER A 76 3.58 -2.35 -18.49
CA SER A 76 2.95 -3.22 -19.51
C SER A 76 3.49 -4.64 -19.41
N TYR A 77 2.63 -5.64 -19.61
CA TYR A 77 3.04 -7.04 -19.64
C TYR A 77 4.03 -7.31 -20.79
N GLY A 78 5.19 -7.88 -20.46
CA GLY A 78 6.29 -8.12 -21.40
C GLY A 78 7.07 -6.87 -21.82
N GLY A 79 6.79 -5.71 -21.22
CA GLY A 79 7.44 -4.44 -21.53
C GLY A 79 8.05 -3.77 -20.31
N ASN A 80 8.12 -2.43 -20.35
CA ASN A 80 8.70 -1.66 -19.26
C ASN A 80 7.85 -1.75 -17.99
N GLN A 81 8.53 -1.78 -16.85
CA GLN A 81 7.93 -1.72 -15.52
C GLN A 81 8.28 -0.41 -14.84
N TYR A 82 7.27 0.22 -14.26
CA TYR A 82 7.38 1.47 -13.54
C TYR A 82 6.87 1.29 -12.11
N GLY A 83 7.44 2.05 -11.20
CA GLY A 83 7.06 2.10 -9.79
C GLY A 83 7.01 3.54 -9.31
N VAL A 84 6.45 3.74 -8.13
CA VAL A 84 6.44 5.03 -7.44
C VAL A 84 7.08 4.85 -6.08
N HIS A 85 7.98 5.75 -5.70
CA HIS A 85 8.53 5.74 -4.35
C HIS A 85 7.55 6.40 -3.37
N LEU A 86 7.37 5.75 -2.23
CA LEU A 86 6.46 6.19 -1.18
C LEU A 86 7.18 6.09 0.15
N LEU A 87 7.11 7.15 0.95
CA LEU A 87 7.55 7.11 2.34
C LEU A 87 6.40 7.56 3.23
N ILE A 88 6.09 6.72 4.24
CA ILE A 88 5.20 7.07 5.33
C ILE A 88 5.99 7.00 6.62
N HIS A 89 6.04 8.11 7.35
CA HIS A 89 6.77 8.19 8.61
C HIS A 89 6.01 9.01 9.63
N LYS A 90 6.26 8.75 10.91
CA LYS A 90 5.70 9.54 12.01
C LYS A 90 6.72 10.61 12.39
N ASP A 91 6.33 11.86 12.28
CA ASP A 91 7.11 12.97 12.80
C ASP A 91 7.11 12.97 14.32
N ARG A 92 8.29 13.20 14.92
CA ARG A 92 8.47 13.14 16.38
C ARG A 92 8.05 14.42 17.08
N GLU A 93 8.14 15.56 16.40
CA GLU A 93 7.86 16.87 17.00
C GLU A 93 6.35 17.11 17.08
N THR A 94 5.65 16.83 15.98
CA THR A 94 4.20 17.07 15.85
C THR A 94 3.36 15.82 16.09
N GLY A 95 3.97 14.63 16.06
CA GLY A 95 3.24 13.36 16.10
C GLY A 95 2.45 13.06 14.81
N HIS A 96 2.57 13.89 13.77
CA HIS A 96 1.83 13.71 12.53
C HIS A 96 2.41 12.57 11.70
N TRP A 97 1.56 11.85 10.97
CA TRP A 97 2.00 10.86 10.00
C TRP A 97 2.12 11.53 8.63
N TRP A 98 3.34 11.60 8.10
CA TRP A 98 3.63 12.21 6.82
C TRP A 98 3.57 11.19 5.69
N LEU A 99 3.15 11.65 4.52
CA LEU A 99 3.22 10.93 3.26
C LEU A 99 4.07 11.73 2.28
N GLU A 100 5.09 11.08 1.76
CA GLU A 100 6.00 11.59 0.73
C GLU A 100 5.92 10.70 -0.51
N TYR A 101 6.05 11.31 -1.69
CA TYR A 101 5.79 10.66 -2.98
C TYR A 101 6.80 11.06 -4.05
N GLY A 102 7.24 10.08 -4.83
CA GLY A 102 8.11 10.24 -6.00
C GLY A 102 9.59 10.11 -5.64
N ASP A 103 10.44 10.13 -6.67
CA ASP A 103 11.90 9.94 -6.52
C ASP A 103 12.56 11.02 -5.65
N ASP A 104 11.97 12.21 -5.59
CA ASP A 104 12.41 13.31 -4.75
C ASP A 104 11.80 13.29 -3.34
N LEU A 105 11.00 12.25 -3.02
CA LEU A 105 10.27 12.06 -1.75
C LEU A 105 9.67 13.37 -1.21
N LYS A 106 9.03 14.15 -2.09
CA LYS A 106 8.41 15.40 -1.66
C LYS A 106 7.14 15.14 -0.85
N PRO A 107 6.85 15.95 0.18
CA PRO A 107 5.62 15.84 0.93
C PRO A 107 4.39 15.99 0.02
N VAL A 108 3.44 15.07 0.18
CA VAL A 108 2.07 15.19 -0.33
C VAL A 108 1.21 15.86 0.74
N GLY A 109 1.35 15.41 1.98
CA GLY A 109 0.55 15.87 3.11
C GLY A 109 0.73 14.97 4.33
N TYR A 110 -0.10 15.19 5.33
CA TYR A 110 -0.02 14.47 6.60
C TYR A 110 -1.39 14.18 7.21
N TRP A 111 -1.42 13.13 8.02
CA TRP A 111 -2.51 12.84 8.96
C TRP A 111 -2.12 13.38 10.35
N PRO A 112 -2.89 14.31 10.93
CA PRO A 112 -2.70 14.77 12.29
C PRO A 112 -2.73 13.60 13.29
N GLU A 113 -1.92 13.69 14.33
CA GLU A 113 -1.85 12.64 15.36
C GLU A 113 -3.21 12.33 15.97
N SER A 114 -4.05 13.36 16.15
CA SER A 114 -5.37 13.26 16.78
C SER A 114 -6.35 12.33 16.04
N LEU A 115 -6.08 12.01 14.77
CA LEU A 115 -6.89 11.05 14.00
C LEU A 115 -6.73 9.62 14.48
N PHE A 116 -5.59 9.31 15.09
CA PHE A 116 -5.25 7.94 15.44
C PHE A 116 -5.21 7.75 16.95
N THR A 117 -5.88 6.71 17.41
CA THR A 117 -5.74 6.20 18.78
C THR A 117 -4.70 5.09 18.83
N GLY A 118 -4.68 4.20 17.83
CA GLY A 118 -3.72 3.09 17.71
C GLY A 118 -2.33 3.47 17.21
N LEU A 119 -2.23 4.51 16.35
CA LEU A 119 -0.95 5.04 15.83
C LEU A 119 -0.44 6.28 16.57
N LYS A 120 -0.87 6.49 17.81
CA LYS A 120 -0.15 7.39 18.71
C LYS A 120 1.25 6.86 19.03
N ASN A 121 1.43 5.54 18.96
CA ASN A 121 2.72 4.90 19.11
C ASN A 121 3.24 4.42 17.75
N PRO A 122 4.54 4.06 17.65
CA PRO A 122 5.10 3.46 16.46
C PRO A 122 4.25 2.28 15.96
N ALA A 123 4.15 2.16 14.64
CA ALA A 123 3.47 1.03 14.02
C ALA A 123 4.23 -0.28 14.31
N SER A 124 3.49 -1.35 14.51
CA SER A 124 4.01 -2.69 14.84
C SER A 124 3.38 -3.78 13.96
N LEU A 125 2.55 -3.37 13.01
CA LEU A 125 2.23 -4.17 11.84
C LEU A 125 2.38 -3.27 10.63
N LEU A 126 3.14 -3.75 9.66
CA LEU A 126 3.26 -3.17 8.34
C LEU A 126 2.91 -4.26 7.35
N ASN A 127 2.19 -3.87 6.30
CA ASN A 127 1.80 -4.75 5.22
C ASN A 127 2.09 -4.03 3.91
N TRP A 128 2.57 -4.79 2.93
CA TRP A 128 2.79 -4.35 1.56
C TRP A 128 2.19 -5.38 0.61
N GLY A 129 1.66 -4.92 -0.52
CA GLY A 129 1.12 -5.81 -1.55
C GLY A 129 -0.14 -5.28 -2.21
N GLY A 130 -0.95 -6.22 -2.69
CA GLY A 130 -2.13 -5.96 -3.51
C GLY A 130 -3.44 -6.28 -2.80
N HIS A 131 -4.47 -5.49 -3.08
CA HIS A 131 -5.81 -5.71 -2.57
C HIS A 131 -6.82 -5.66 -3.72
N VAL A 132 -7.64 -6.70 -3.80
CA VAL A 132 -8.78 -6.81 -4.71
C VAL A 132 -10.05 -6.93 -3.88
N LEU A 133 -11.08 -6.18 -4.25
CA LEU A 133 -12.42 -6.28 -3.70
C LEU A 133 -13.40 -6.66 -4.81
N SER A 134 -14.23 -7.66 -4.53
CA SER A 134 -15.37 -8.05 -5.36
C SER A 134 -16.56 -8.41 -4.48
N PRO A 135 -17.81 -8.20 -4.95
CA PRO A 135 -18.99 -8.76 -4.29
C PRO A 135 -18.86 -10.29 -4.14
N SER A 136 -19.41 -10.87 -3.08
CA SER A 136 -19.36 -12.33 -2.84
C SER A 136 -20.07 -13.14 -3.95
N SER A 137 -21.05 -12.54 -4.61
CA SER A 137 -21.78 -13.13 -5.73
C SER A 137 -20.98 -13.15 -7.05
N GLU A 138 -19.88 -12.38 -7.13
CA GLU A 138 -19.14 -12.15 -8.36
C GLU A 138 -17.74 -12.77 -8.33
N LYS A 139 -17.21 -13.03 -9.52
CA LYS A 139 -15.81 -13.44 -9.67
C LYS A 139 -14.90 -12.23 -9.45
N SER A 140 -13.85 -12.43 -8.66
CA SER A 140 -12.86 -11.39 -8.38
C SER A 140 -12.08 -10.98 -9.63
N PRO A 141 -11.74 -9.68 -9.80
CA PRO A 141 -10.97 -9.23 -10.96
C PRO A 141 -9.49 -9.66 -10.88
N PRO A 142 -8.73 -9.59 -11.98
CA PRO A 142 -7.28 -9.79 -11.94
C PRO A 142 -6.57 -8.79 -11.03
N MET A 143 -5.45 -9.21 -10.43
CA MET A 143 -4.58 -8.35 -9.63
C MET A 143 -3.26 -8.10 -10.35
N GLY A 144 -2.81 -6.84 -10.37
CA GLY A 144 -1.60 -6.46 -11.08
C GLY A 144 -1.80 -6.63 -12.59
N SER A 145 -0.92 -7.40 -13.23
CA SER A 145 -1.05 -7.77 -14.64
C SER A 145 -2.08 -8.87 -14.90
N GLY A 146 -2.64 -9.50 -13.87
CA GLY A 146 -3.47 -10.70 -14.01
C GLY A 146 -2.67 -12.00 -14.10
N HIS A 147 -1.34 -11.92 -14.00
CA HIS A 147 -0.45 -13.07 -14.05
C HIS A 147 0.09 -13.45 -12.67
N PHE A 148 0.48 -14.71 -12.52
CA PHE A 148 1.08 -15.18 -11.27
C PHE A 148 2.51 -14.66 -11.12
N PRO A 149 2.97 -14.50 -9.87
CA PRO A 149 4.19 -13.78 -9.60
C PRO A 149 5.49 -14.51 -10.01
N HIS A 150 5.42 -15.84 -10.20
CA HIS A 150 6.55 -16.65 -10.70
C HIS A 150 7.03 -16.23 -12.11
N GLU A 151 6.21 -15.48 -12.85
CA GLU A 151 6.61 -14.92 -14.15
C GLU A 151 7.62 -13.77 -14.03
N GLY A 152 7.73 -13.14 -12.85
CA GLY A 152 8.80 -12.22 -12.50
C GLY A 152 8.80 -10.89 -13.25
N PHE A 153 10.00 -10.32 -13.42
CA PHE A 153 10.23 -9.00 -13.99
C PHE A 153 9.63 -8.86 -15.39
N GLY A 154 9.05 -7.70 -15.67
CA GLY A 154 8.36 -7.43 -16.94
C GLY A 154 6.94 -8.01 -17.02
N LYS A 155 6.56 -8.96 -16.16
CA LYS A 155 5.30 -9.71 -16.29
C LYS A 155 4.40 -9.65 -15.06
N ALA A 156 4.96 -9.75 -13.86
CA ALA A 156 4.22 -9.71 -12.60
C ALA A 156 4.23 -8.31 -11.96
N ALA A 157 3.23 -8.00 -11.15
CA ALA A 157 3.28 -6.80 -10.30
C ALA A 157 4.29 -7.00 -9.16
N PHE A 158 4.88 -5.90 -8.68
CA PHE A 158 5.97 -5.96 -7.72
C PHE A 158 5.82 -4.90 -6.63
N VAL A 159 6.42 -5.18 -5.48
CA VAL A 159 6.87 -4.19 -4.51
C VAL A 159 8.37 -4.38 -4.36
N ARG A 160 9.14 -3.30 -4.41
CA ARG A 160 10.61 -3.34 -4.28
C ARG A 160 11.08 -2.30 -3.28
N GLU A 161 12.34 -2.43 -2.87
CA GLU A 161 13.02 -1.46 -2.00
C GLU A 161 12.26 -1.23 -0.69
N VAL A 162 11.66 -2.29 -0.13
CA VAL A 162 10.95 -2.18 1.14
C VAL A 162 11.94 -2.02 2.27
N LEU A 163 11.85 -0.86 2.92
CA LEU A 163 12.56 -0.46 4.13
C LEU A 163 11.57 -0.01 5.19
N ILE A 164 12.00 0.01 6.45
CA ILE A 164 11.21 0.53 7.58
C ILE A 164 11.94 1.68 8.26
N VAL A 165 11.18 2.64 8.78
CA VAL A 165 11.74 3.72 9.61
C VAL A 165 11.89 3.21 11.03
N ASP A 166 13.13 3.14 11.52
CA ASP A 166 13.42 2.70 12.88
C ASP A 166 13.15 3.81 13.91
N LYS A 167 13.40 3.51 15.19
CA LYS A 167 13.31 4.53 16.24
C LYS A 167 14.26 5.69 15.97
N GLY A 168 15.46 5.46 15.46
CA GLY A 168 16.44 6.51 15.12
C GLY A 168 16.08 7.43 13.95
N ARG A 169 14.98 7.16 13.22
CA ARG A 169 14.62 7.79 11.92
C ARG A 169 15.54 7.37 10.77
N HIS A 170 16.16 6.22 10.89
CA HIS A 170 16.93 5.62 9.81
C HIS A 170 16.03 4.66 9.03
N LEU A 171 16.21 4.67 7.71
CA LEU A 171 15.68 3.60 6.87
C LEU A 171 16.54 2.35 7.10
N VAL A 172 15.92 1.29 7.57
CA VAL A 172 16.57 0.02 7.88
C VAL A 172 15.82 -1.12 7.22
N LEU A 173 16.50 -2.25 7.05
CA LEU A 173 15.85 -3.47 6.60
C LEU A 173 14.89 -3.99 7.66
N PRO A 174 13.69 -4.46 7.25
CA PRO A 174 12.87 -5.23 8.16
C PRO A 174 13.59 -6.53 8.53
N ILE A 175 13.37 -6.98 9.77
CA ILE A 175 13.86 -8.28 10.25
C ILE A 175 13.22 -9.38 9.38
N LEU A 176 14.03 -10.21 8.74
CA LEU A 176 13.57 -11.17 7.71
C LEU A 176 12.68 -12.28 8.29
N GLU A 177 13.01 -12.77 9.49
CA GLU A 177 12.23 -13.78 10.24
C GLU A 177 10.83 -13.28 10.62
N ASN A 178 10.64 -11.98 10.49
CA ASN A 178 9.48 -11.19 10.81
C ASN A 178 8.72 -10.79 9.54
N LEU A 179 8.95 -11.47 8.41
CA LEU A 179 8.20 -11.29 7.18
C LEU A 179 7.41 -12.57 6.87
N ASP A 180 6.10 -12.44 6.67
CA ASP A 180 5.19 -13.56 6.44
C ASP A 180 4.40 -13.34 5.14
N PRO A 181 4.83 -13.94 4.01
CA PRO A 181 4.08 -13.87 2.76
C PRO A 181 2.75 -14.62 2.89
N MET A 182 1.64 -13.95 2.58
CA MET A 182 0.29 -14.48 2.79
C MET A 182 -0.60 -14.26 1.55
N SER A 183 -1.52 -15.19 1.32
CA SER A 183 -2.69 -14.96 0.47
C SER A 183 -3.97 -15.47 1.13
N SER A 184 -5.04 -14.70 1.02
CA SER A 184 -6.39 -15.10 1.40
C SER A 184 -6.98 -16.15 0.47
N ASN A 185 -6.45 -16.27 -0.75
CA ASN A 185 -6.85 -17.28 -1.71
C ASN A 185 -5.69 -17.53 -2.68
N TYR A 186 -4.95 -18.61 -2.43
CA TYR A 186 -3.76 -18.99 -3.20
C TYR A 186 -4.06 -19.51 -4.62
N ASP A 187 -5.32 -19.90 -4.89
CA ASP A 187 -5.74 -20.33 -6.23
C ASP A 187 -5.90 -19.14 -7.18
N CYS A 188 -6.25 -17.97 -6.65
CA CYS A 188 -6.46 -16.77 -7.46
C CYS A 188 -5.36 -15.73 -7.36
N TYR A 189 -4.69 -15.63 -6.21
CA TYR A 189 -3.66 -14.64 -5.98
C TYR A 189 -2.51 -15.23 -5.21
N ARG A 190 -1.29 -14.92 -5.61
CA ARG A 190 -0.08 -15.39 -4.94
C ARG A 190 0.86 -14.23 -4.70
N VAL A 191 1.73 -14.44 -3.73
CA VAL A 191 2.95 -13.66 -3.51
C VAL A 191 4.10 -14.64 -3.66
N ASP A 192 5.15 -14.23 -4.35
CA ASP A 192 6.35 -15.05 -4.51
C ASP A 192 7.30 -14.87 -3.32
N THR A 193 8.40 -15.60 -3.36
CA THR A 193 9.49 -15.54 -2.40
C THR A 193 10.03 -14.12 -2.28
N LEU A 194 10.27 -13.69 -1.04
CA LEU A 194 10.87 -12.39 -0.75
C LEU A 194 12.36 -12.45 -1.10
N MET A 195 12.82 -11.49 -1.90
CA MET A 195 14.20 -11.36 -2.32
C MET A 195 14.84 -10.17 -1.62
N TYR A 196 16.06 -10.34 -1.15
CA TYR A 196 16.89 -9.24 -0.66
C TYR A 196 17.95 -8.91 -1.71
N ASN A 197 17.90 -7.69 -2.24
CA ASN A 197 18.74 -7.28 -3.37
C ASN A 197 19.80 -6.23 -2.98
N GLY A 198 20.10 -6.07 -1.69
CA GLY A 198 20.99 -5.01 -1.18
C GLY A 198 20.25 -3.70 -0.86
N ASP A 199 19.33 -3.30 -1.73
CA ASP A 199 18.61 -2.01 -1.61
C ASP A 199 17.26 -2.10 -0.86
N GLY A 200 16.91 -3.30 -0.37
CA GLY A 200 15.66 -3.55 0.33
C GLY A 200 15.05 -4.91 0.00
N ILE A 201 13.85 -5.16 0.53
CA ILE A 201 13.08 -6.36 0.19
C ILE A 201 12.27 -6.12 -1.07
N THR A 202 12.31 -7.08 -1.98
CA THR A 202 11.56 -7.09 -3.23
C THR A 202 10.76 -8.37 -3.36
N PHE A 203 9.52 -8.28 -3.84
CA PHE A 203 8.70 -9.44 -4.11
C PHE A 203 7.69 -9.16 -5.23
N TYR A 204 7.34 -10.23 -5.95
CA TYR A 204 6.28 -10.20 -6.95
C TYR A 204 4.97 -10.70 -6.34
N TYR A 205 3.86 -10.15 -6.81
CA TYR A 205 2.52 -10.57 -6.44
C TYR A 205 1.55 -10.41 -7.62
N GLY A 206 0.44 -11.13 -7.57
CA GLY A 206 -0.59 -11.03 -8.60
C GLY A 206 -1.39 -12.31 -8.78
N GLY A 207 -2.23 -12.30 -9.81
CA GLY A 207 -2.95 -13.49 -10.26
C GLY A 207 -4.21 -13.14 -11.06
N PRO A 208 -4.78 -14.14 -11.74
CA PRO A 208 -5.85 -13.93 -12.72
C PRO A 208 -7.19 -13.53 -12.11
N GLY A 209 -7.37 -13.70 -10.79
CA GLY A 209 -8.69 -13.59 -10.18
C GLY A 209 -9.59 -14.75 -10.59
N GLY A 210 -10.90 -14.54 -10.59
CA GLY A 210 -11.88 -15.58 -10.91
C GLY A 210 -12.46 -16.31 -9.70
N CYS A 211 -12.01 -15.98 -8.48
CA CYS A 211 -12.51 -16.57 -7.25
C CYS A 211 -13.76 -15.86 -6.76
N LYS A 212 -14.66 -16.61 -6.13
CA LYS A 212 -15.77 -16.03 -5.36
C LYS A 212 -15.31 -15.74 -3.94
N GLY A 213 -15.77 -14.61 -3.40
CA GLY A 213 -15.43 -14.12 -2.06
C GLY A 213 -16.17 -14.84 -0.95
#